data_AF-A0A167SRC6-F1
#
_entry.id   AF-A0A167SRC6-F1
#
_cell.length_a   1.000
_cell.length_b   1.000
_cell.length_c   1.000
_cell.angle_alpha   90.00
_cell.angle_beta   90.00
_cell.angle_gamma   90.00
#
_symmetry.space_group_name_H-M   'P 1'
#
loop_
_entity.id
_entity.type
_entity.pdbx_description
1 polymer ?
#
loop_
_entity_poly.entity_id
_entity_poly.type
_entity_poly.pdbx_seq_one_letter_code
_entity_poly.pdbx_strand_id
1 'polypeptide(L)'
;MIKEMQSVVISQPGPPGGGPFRGRFFTDYSAGPFKDSAEFQGWFNHKLDICKHVKQCPKDIPPFQFTTFVLTHQDISPRNLILDQNGEVWLVDWAFAGAYPPAFESAALLAQQFFTGFNEAVLSLIPRFPEEERQLDSIAYGLTTAALA
;
A
#
# COMPACT_ATOMS: atom_id res chain seq x y z
N MET A 1 12.94 -12.01 0.81
CA MET A 1 12.20 -11.14 1.74
C MET A 1 10.83 -10.73 1.18
N ILE A 2 10.70 -9.79 0.23
CA ILE A 2 9.37 -9.37 -0.28
C ILE A 2 8.55 -10.55 -0.81
N LYS A 3 9.15 -11.40 -1.64
CA LYS A 3 8.50 -12.62 -2.16
C LYS A 3 8.07 -13.59 -1.04
N GLU A 4 8.82 -13.64 0.05
CA GLU A 4 8.48 -14.48 1.22
C GLU A 4 7.33 -13.87 2.02
N MET A 5 7.30 -12.55 2.21
CA MET A 5 6.14 -11.89 2.83
C MET A 5 4.88 -12.12 1.98
N GLN A 6 5.00 -11.91 0.67
CA GLN A 6 3.86 -12.05 -0.24
C GLN A 6 3.40 -13.50 -0.46
N SER A 7 4.18 -14.50 -0.02
CA SER A 7 3.72 -15.90 -0.01
C SER A 7 2.73 -16.18 1.13
N VAL A 8 2.69 -15.31 2.14
CA VAL A 8 1.74 -15.38 3.26
C VAL A 8 0.41 -14.75 2.83
N VAL A 9 -0.52 -15.60 2.40
CA VAL A 9 -1.90 -15.20 2.04
C VAL A 9 -2.76 -15.11 3.30
N ILE A 10 -3.48 -14.00 3.46
CA ILE A 10 -4.33 -13.72 4.62
C ILE A 10 -5.76 -13.48 4.11
N SER A 11 -6.77 -14.02 4.82
CA SER A 11 -8.15 -14.04 4.32
C SER A 11 -8.87 -12.69 4.42
N GLN A 12 -8.42 -11.79 5.29
CA GLN A 12 -9.05 -10.49 5.55
C GLN A 12 -8.00 -9.38 5.51
N PRO A 13 -8.36 -8.19 4.98
CA PRO A 13 -7.45 -7.06 4.95
C PRO A 13 -7.20 -6.47 6.33
N GLY A 14 -6.03 -5.87 6.50
CA GLY A 14 -5.75 -5.01 7.64
C GLY A 14 -4.51 -5.37 8.46
N PRO A 15 -4.24 -4.58 9.50
CA PRO A 15 -3.06 -4.73 10.34
C PRO A 15 -3.11 -6.03 11.15
N PRO A 16 -1.96 -6.70 11.37
CA PRO A 16 -1.89 -7.86 12.25
C PRO A 16 -2.31 -7.48 13.66
N GLY A 17 -3.23 -8.24 14.26
CA GLY A 17 -3.79 -7.94 15.58
C GLY A 17 -4.93 -6.91 15.59
N GLY A 18 -5.32 -6.37 14.43
CA GLY A 18 -6.41 -5.41 14.28
C GLY A 18 -6.00 -3.96 14.58
N GLY A 19 -6.98 -3.08 14.71
CA GLY A 19 -6.77 -1.65 14.92
C GLY A 19 -6.88 -0.81 13.63
N PRO A 20 -6.44 0.46 13.67
CA PRO A 20 -6.60 1.38 12.56
C PRO A 20 -5.68 1.03 11.39
N PHE A 21 -6.20 1.20 10.18
CA PHE A 21 -5.46 1.03 8.93
C PHE A 21 -4.55 2.25 8.72
N ARG A 22 -3.24 2.02 8.62
CA ARG A 22 -2.21 3.05 8.55
C ARG A 22 -1.24 2.77 7.42
N GLY A 23 -0.54 3.82 6.99
CA GLY A 23 0.42 3.76 5.91
C GLY A 23 0.01 4.69 4.77
N ARG A 24 0.82 4.67 3.72
CA ARG A 24 0.75 5.64 2.62
C ARG A 24 -0.60 5.69 1.90
N PHE A 25 -1.29 4.56 1.81
CA PHE A 25 -2.57 4.45 1.10
C PHE A 25 -3.79 4.64 2.01
N PHE A 26 -3.57 5.24 3.18
CA PHE A 26 -4.60 5.65 4.12
C PHE A 26 -4.43 7.12 4.46
N THR A 27 -5.44 7.72 5.09
CA THR A 27 -5.34 9.12 5.52
C THR A 27 -4.45 9.25 6.76
N ASP A 28 -3.98 10.46 7.06
CA ASP A 28 -3.29 10.75 8.33
C ASP A 28 -4.17 10.47 9.56
N TYR A 29 -5.49 10.46 9.39
CA TYR A 29 -6.48 10.08 10.40
C TYR A 29 -6.72 8.56 10.47
N SER A 30 -5.89 7.78 9.78
CA SER A 30 -6.07 6.33 9.55
C SER A 30 -7.34 6.01 8.74
N ALA A 31 -7.68 4.72 8.64
CA ALA A 31 -8.97 4.25 8.13
C ALA A 31 -9.45 3.00 8.89
N GLY A 32 -10.66 2.54 8.59
CA GLY A 32 -11.26 1.36 9.21
C GLY A 32 -11.54 1.53 10.71
N PRO A 33 -11.68 0.43 11.48
CA PRO A 33 -11.56 -0.95 11.01
C PRO A 33 -12.65 -1.31 10.00
N PHE A 34 -12.28 -2.01 8.93
CA PHE A 34 -13.23 -2.56 7.97
C PHE A 34 -13.66 -3.95 8.41
N LYS A 35 -14.95 -4.27 8.27
CA LYS A 35 -15.54 -5.57 8.61
C LYS A 35 -15.04 -6.68 7.70
N ASP A 36 -14.89 -6.38 6.41
CA ASP A 36 -14.54 -7.34 5.38
C ASP A 36 -13.87 -6.69 4.17
N SER A 37 -13.44 -7.53 3.23
CA SER A 37 -12.83 -7.12 1.96
C SER A 37 -13.71 -6.21 1.12
N ALA A 38 -15.04 -6.33 1.21
CA ALA A 38 -15.97 -5.51 0.43
C ALA A 38 -16.04 -4.08 0.98
N GLU A 39 -16.06 -3.92 2.30
CA GLU A 39 -16.00 -2.60 2.93
C GLU A 39 -14.65 -1.92 2.69
N PHE A 40 -13.55 -2.67 2.78
CA PHE A 40 -12.21 -2.20 2.43
C PHE A 40 -12.15 -1.70 0.97
N GLN A 41 -12.63 -2.50 0.02
CA GLN A 41 -12.71 -2.11 -1.40
C GLN A 41 -13.62 -0.89 -1.60
N GLY A 42 -14.77 -0.85 -0.92
CA GLY A 42 -15.71 0.25 -0.99
C GLY A 42 -15.09 1.59 -0.57
N TRP A 43 -14.26 1.58 0.47
CA TRP A 43 -13.55 2.78 0.93
C TRP A 43 -12.57 3.31 -0.11
N PHE A 44 -11.76 2.44 -0.73
CA PHE A 44 -10.84 2.84 -1.80
C PHE A 44 -11.58 3.38 -3.03
N ASN A 45 -12.66 2.72 -3.43
CA ASN A 45 -13.49 3.19 -4.54
C ASN A 45 -14.17 4.52 -4.26
N HIS A 46 -14.61 4.76 -3.02
CA HIS A 46 -15.14 6.04 -2.59
C HIS A 46 -14.10 7.17 -2.71
N LYS A 47 -12.85 6.92 -2.28
CA LYS A 47 -11.75 7.89 -2.47
C LYS A 47 -11.44 8.16 -3.94
N LEU A 48 -11.50 7.13 -4.79
CA LEU A 48 -11.37 7.29 -6.24
C LEU A 48 -12.51 8.14 -6.83
N ASP A 49 -13.75 7.91 -6.40
CA ASP A 49 -14.92 8.66 -6.88
C ASP A 49 -14.82 10.15 -6.51
N ILE A 50 -14.36 10.47 -5.30
CA ILE A 50 -14.06 11.84 -4.89
C ILE A 50 -13.02 12.46 -5.82
N CYS A 51 -11.90 11.78 -6.06
CA CYS A 51 -10.83 12.28 -6.92
C CYS A 51 -11.31 12.51 -8.37
N LYS A 52 -12.14 11.61 -8.90
CA LYS A 52 -12.77 11.78 -10.22
C LYS A 52 -13.72 12.98 -10.24
N HIS A 53 -14.52 13.16 -9.19
CA HIS A 53 -15.50 14.24 -9.07
C HIS A 53 -14.82 15.61 -9.06
N VAL A 54 -13.75 15.76 -8.28
CA VAL A 54 -12.99 17.02 -8.17
C VAL A 54 -11.90 17.18 -9.25
N LYS A 55 -11.86 16.28 -10.23
CA LYS A 55 -10.90 16.29 -11.36
C LYS A 55 -9.43 16.24 -10.92
N GLN A 56 -9.15 15.53 -9.83
CA GLN A 56 -7.79 15.30 -9.30
C GLN A 56 -7.20 13.96 -9.76
N CYS A 57 -7.95 13.18 -10.55
CA CYS A 57 -7.43 12.04 -11.30
C CYS A 57 -8.12 11.90 -12.66
N PRO A 58 -7.55 11.11 -13.60
CA PRO A 58 -8.22 10.78 -14.85
C PRO A 58 -9.58 10.08 -14.61
N LYS A 59 -10.55 10.29 -15.50
CA LYS A 59 -11.90 9.69 -15.37
C LYS A 59 -11.94 8.22 -15.77
N ASP A 60 -10.97 7.79 -16.58
CA ASP A 60 -10.82 6.43 -17.12
C ASP A 60 -10.19 5.45 -16.11
N ILE A 61 -9.76 5.90 -14.93
CA ILE A 61 -9.22 5.00 -13.90
C ILE A 61 -10.30 3.99 -13.50
N PRO A 62 -10.09 2.67 -13.67
CA PRO A 62 -11.08 1.66 -13.30
C PRO A 62 -11.25 1.63 -11.77
N PRO A 63 -12.41 1.18 -11.25
CA PRO A 63 -12.57 0.94 -9.82
C PRO A 63 -11.63 -0.18 -9.35
N PHE A 64 -11.21 -0.12 -8.10
CA PHE A 64 -10.45 -1.18 -7.44
C PHE A 64 -11.27 -2.47 -7.36
N GLN A 65 -10.60 -3.59 -7.62
CA GLN A 65 -11.11 -4.95 -7.47
C GLN A 65 -10.09 -5.78 -6.68
N PHE A 66 -10.26 -5.85 -5.36
CA PHE A 66 -9.33 -6.55 -4.48
C PHE A 66 -9.74 -8.02 -4.31
N THR A 67 -8.87 -8.92 -4.75
CA THR A 67 -9.13 -10.37 -4.76
C THR A 67 -8.25 -11.17 -3.81
N THR A 68 -7.03 -10.68 -3.55
CA THR A 68 -6.03 -11.37 -2.74
C THR A 68 -5.40 -10.39 -1.76
N PHE A 69 -5.21 -10.84 -0.52
CA PHE A 69 -4.47 -10.10 0.50
C PHE A 69 -3.26 -10.92 0.95
N VAL A 70 -2.11 -10.27 0.95
CA VAL A 70 -0.84 -10.86 1.36
C VAL A 70 -0.18 -9.97 2.40
N LEU A 71 0.79 -10.48 3.12
CA LEU A 71 1.60 -9.64 4.00
C LEU A 71 2.43 -8.66 3.16
N THR A 72 2.22 -7.36 3.37
CA THR A 72 3.03 -6.27 2.83
C THR A 72 3.58 -5.40 3.96
N HIS A 73 4.71 -4.74 3.73
CA HIS A 73 5.38 -3.85 4.69
C HIS A 73 5.03 -2.38 4.44
N GLN A 74 4.94 -1.96 3.17
CA GLN A 74 4.62 -0.59 2.71
C GLN A 74 5.62 0.52 3.08
N ASP A 75 6.74 0.17 3.71
CA ASP A 75 7.83 1.12 4.04
C ASP A 75 9.22 0.47 3.90
N ILE A 76 9.38 -0.32 2.83
CA ILE A 76 10.67 -0.92 2.52
C ILE A 76 11.60 0.19 2.05
N SER A 77 12.59 0.50 2.89
CA SER A 77 13.58 1.54 2.62
C SER A 77 14.88 1.24 3.33
N PRO A 78 16.02 1.81 2.89
CA PRO A 78 17.32 1.54 3.51
C PRO A 78 17.35 1.84 5.03
N ARG A 79 16.56 2.81 5.51
CA ARG A 79 16.44 3.13 6.95
C ARG A 79 15.83 2.00 7.79
N ASN A 80 15.07 1.11 7.16
CA ASN A 80 14.36 0.01 7.82
C ASN A 80 15.07 -1.33 7.59
N LEU A 81 16.30 -1.32 7.04
CA LEU A 81 17.14 -2.50 6.84
C LEU A 81 18.37 -2.43 7.76
N ILE A 82 18.53 -3.44 8.61
CA ILE A 82 19.68 -3.55 9.51
C ILE A 82 20.54 -4.73 9.04
N LEU A 83 21.81 -4.48 8.75
CA LEU A 83 22.79 -5.53 8.49
C LEU A 83 23.46 -5.92 9.81
N ASP A 84 23.38 -7.19 10.18
CA ASP A 84 24.04 -7.68 11.39
C ASP A 84 25.52 -8.05 11.14
N GLN A 85 26.19 -8.50 12.20
CA GLN A 85 27.61 -8.86 12.18
C GLN A 85 27.91 -10.08 11.31
N ASN A 86 26.91 -10.90 11.02
CA ASN A 86 27.02 -12.10 10.19
C ASN A 86 26.67 -11.82 8.72
N GLY A 87 26.26 -10.59 8.39
CA GLY A 87 25.84 -10.20 7.05
C GLY A 87 24.38 -10.53 6.74
N GLU A 88 23.56 -10.85 7.74
CA GLU A 88 22.12 -11.04 7.56
C GLU A 88 21.39 -9.69 7.58
N VAL A 89 20.40 -9.55 6.69
CA VAL A 89 19.59 -8.33 6.57
C VAL A 89 18.27 -8.52 7.29
N TRP A 90 18.01 -7.65 8.26
CA TRP A 90 16.80 -7.60 9.07
C TRP A 90 15.90 -6.45 8.62
N LEU A 91 14.62 -6.73 8.38
CA LEU A 91 13.60 -5.72 8.11
C LEU A 91 12.87 -5.35 9.41
N VAL A 92 12.86 -4.06 9.71
CA VAL A 92 12.24 -3.48 10.91
C VAL A 92 11.18 -2.43 10.53
N ASP A 93 10.52 -1.86 11.53
CA ASP A 93 9.50 -0.80 11.38
C ASP A 93 8.24 -1.25 10.62
N TRP A 94 7.55 -2.24 11.19
CA TRP A 94 6.34 -2.86 10.65
C TRP A 94 5.05 -2.05 10.90
N ALA A 95 5.15 -0.77 11.25
CA ALA A 95 4.01 0.03 11.69
C ALA A 95 2.92 0.21 10.61
N PHE A 96 3.29 0.09 9.33
CA PHE A 96 2.38 0.16 8.18
C PHE A 96 2.12 -1.19 7.51
N ALA A 97 2.60 -2.27 8.13
CA ALA A 97 2.46 -3.60 7.58
C ALA A 97 1.04 -4.15 7.79
N GLY A 98 0.64 -5.06 6.91
CA GLY A 98 -0.62 -5.78 7.05
C GLY A 98 -1.00 -6.60 5.84
N ALA A 99 -2.21 -7.15 5.91
CA ALA A 99 -2.82 -7.91 4.84
C ALA A 99 -3.41 -6.95 3.81
N TYR A 100 -2.72 -6.78 2.68
CA TYR A 100 -3.11 -5.85 1.62
C TYR A 100 -2.89 -6.48 0.23
N PRO A 101 -3.51 -5.94 -0.83
CA PRO A 101 -3.22 -6.37 -2.19
C PRO A 101 -1.70 -6.28 -2.50
N PRO A 102 -1.11 -7.25 -3.22
CA PRO A 102 0.33 -7.28 -3.48
C PRO A 102 0.89 -5.99 -4.10
N ALA A 103 0.07 -5.32 -4.91
CA ALA A 103 0.39 -4.04 -5.55
C ALA A 103 0.73 -2.91 -4.56
N PHE A 104 0.28 -3.00 -3.31
CA PHE A 104 0.58 -1.97 -2.30
C PHE A 104 2.07 -1.86 -2.03
N GLU A 105 2.84 -2.95 -2.14
CA GLU A 105 4.29 -2.91 -1.90
C GLU A 105 5.02 -2.14 -3.01
N SER A 106 4.75 -2.47 -4.28
CA SER A 106 5.38 -1.79 -5.41
C SER A 106 4.90 -0.35 -5.56
N ALA A 107 3.62 -0.07 -5.28
CA ALA A 107 3.09 1.28 -5.24
C ALA A 107 3.73 2.13 -4.14
N ALA A 108 3.98 1.55 -2.95
CA ALA A 108 4.63 2.27 -1.86
C ALA A 108 6.06 2.69 -2.21
N LEU A 109 6.82 1.80 -2.85
CA LEU A 109 8.17 2.08 -3.38
C LEU A 109 8.15 3.15 -4.47
N LEU A 110 7.18 3.12 -5.39
CA LEU A 110 7.01 4.15 -6.43
C LEU A 110 6.74 5.53 -5.86
N ALA A 111 5.86 5.61 -4.86
CA ALA A 111 5.46 6.86 -4.25
C ALA A 111 6.47 7.38 -3.21
N GLN A 112 7.50 6.60 -2.87
CA GLN A 112 8.58 7.02 -2.01
C GLN A 112 9.55 7.94 -2.77
N GLN A 113 9.56 9.22 -2.39
CA GLN A 113 10.38 10.27 -3.03
C GLN A 113 11.87 10.18 -2.67
N PHE A 114 12.22 9.46 -1.61
CA PHE A 114 13.59 9.24 -1.16
C PHE A 114 14.12 7.90 -1.67
N PHE A 115 15.45 7.75 -1.69
CA PHE A 115 16.12 6.48 -2.03
C PHE A 115 15.80 5.95 -3.44
N THR A 116 15.59 6.84 -4.42
CA THR A 116 15.14 6.47 -5.79
C THR A 116 15.95 5.33 -6.42
N GLY A 117 17.29 5.35 -6.32
CA GLY A 117 18.12 4.27 -6.85
C GLY A 117 17.92 2.92 -6.14
N PHE A 118 17.62 2.92 -4.84
CA PHE A 118 17.23 1.71 -4.12
C PHE A 118 15.83 1.25 -4.55
N ASN A 119 14.88 2.18 -4.69
CA ASN A 119 13.51 1.85 -5.10
C ASN A 119 13.52 1.23 -6.50
N GLU A 120 14.23 1.82 -7.45
CA GLU A 120 14.42 1.28 -8.80
C GLU A 120 15.01 -0.14 -8.78
N ALA A 121 16.07 -0.35 -7.98
CA ALA A 121 16.69 -1.66 -7.83
C ALA A 121 15.71 -2.70 -7.26
N VAL A 122 14.97 -2.38 -6.20
CA VAL A 122 13.98 -3.30 -5.60
C VAL A 122 12.82 -3.57 -6.57
N LEU A 123 12.30 -2.51 -7.21
CA LEU A 123 11.21 -2.60 -8.19
C LEU A 123 11.56 -3.44 -9.40
N SER A 124 12.85 -3.56 -9.76
CA SER A 124 13.33 -4.45 -10.83
C SER A 124 13.29 -5.95 -10.46
N LEU A 125 13.16 -6.28 -9.16
CA LEU A 125 13.26 -7.64 -8.63
C LEU A 125 11.91 -8.23 -8.17
N ILE A 126 10.87 -7.40 -8.09
CA ILE A 126 9.55 -7.79 -7.61
C ILE A 126 8.48 -7.70 -8.72
N PRO A 127 7.38 -8.46 -8.60
CA PRO A 127 6.23 -8.28 -9.49
C PRO A 127 5.70 -6.84 -9.46
N ARG A 128 5.24 -6.37 -10.61
CA ARG A 128 4.67 -5.03 -10.79
C ARG A 128 3.21 -5.15 -11.19
N PHE A 129 2.43 -4.16 -10.76
CA PHE A 129 0.99 -4.13 -10.91
C PHE A 129 0.57 -2.76 -11.46
N PRO A 130 0.88 -2.43 -12.74
CA PRO A 130 0.81 -1.06 -13.23
C PRO A 130 -0.59 -0.44 -13.16
N GLU A 131 -1.65 -1.24 -13.29
CA GLU A 131 -3.03 -0.75 -13.15
C GLU A 131 -3.31 -0.35 -11.70
N GLU A 132 -3.07 -1.24 -10.75
CA GLU A 132 -3.30 -0.99 -9.33
C GLU A 132 -2.37 0.09 -8.78
N GLU A 133 -1.12 0.14 -9.23
CA GLU A 133 -0.17 1.21 -8.93
C GLU A 133 -0.71 2.58 -9.40
N ARG A 134 -1.25 2.65 -10.63
CA ARG A 134 -1.89 3.86 -11.15
C ARG A 134 -3.17 4.21 -10.40
N GLN A 135 -3.97 3.22 -9.99
CA GLN A 135 -5.17 3.46 -9.18
C GLN A 135 -4.81 4.04 -7.81
N LEU A 136 -3.79 3.50 -7.14
CA LEU A 136 -3.32 3.96 -5.83
C LEU A 136 -2.73 5.38 -5.90
N ASP A 137 -2.00 5.71 -6.96
CA ASP A 137 -1.53 7.09 -7.20
C ASP A 137 -2.72 8.04 -7.43
N SER A 138 -3.74 7.58 -8.17
CA SER A 138 -4.92 8.39 -8.52
C SER A 138 -5.80 8.78 -7.34
N ILE A 139 -5.64 8.16 -6.17
CA ILE A 139 -6.39 8.53 -4.96
C ILE A 139 -5.61 9.46 -4.01
N ALA A 140 -4.38 9.86 -4.34
CA ALA A 140 -3.52 10.63 -3.44
C ALA A 140 -4.18 11.92 -2.91
N TYR A 141 -4.94 12.63 -3.75
CA TYR A 141 -5.72 13.80 -3.33
C TYR A 141 -6.79 13.45 -2.29
N GLY A 142 -7.52 12.35 -2.48
CA GLY A 142 -8.55 11.85 -1.57
C GLY A 142 -8.00 11.38 -0.22
N LEU A 143 -6.72 11.00 -0.17
CA LEU A 143 -6.04 10.58 1.05
C LEU A 143 -5.47 11.77 1.85
N THR A 144 -5.02 12.81 1.16
CA THR A 144 -4.27 13.93 1.78
C THR A 144 -5.12 15.20 1.94
N THR A 145 -5.74 15.66 0.86
CA THR A 145 -6.45 16.95 0.83
C THR A 145 -7.93 16.79 1.15
N ALA A 146 -8.57 15.77 0.56
CA ALA A 146 -9.96 15.42 0.81
C ALA A 146 -10.07 14.22 1.77
N ALA A 147 -9.20 14.17 2.79
CA ALA A 147 -9.09 13.07 3.74
C ALA A 147 -10.41 12.75 4.46
N LEU A 148 -11.18 13.79 4.83
CA LEU A 148 -12.44 13.67 5.56
C LEU A 148 -13.69 13.66 4.66
N ALA A 149 -13.50 13.74 3.34
CA ALA A 149 -14.59 13.66 2.37
C ALA A 149 -14.99 12.21 2.11
#